data_AF-A0A1H0DTQ3-F1
#
_entry.id   AF-A0A1H0DTQ3-F1
#
_cell.length_a   1.000
_cell.length_b   1.000
_cell.length_c   1.000
_cell.angle_alpha   90.00
_cell.angle_beta   90.00
_cell.angle_gamma   90.00
#
_symmetry.space_group_name_H-M   'P 1'
#
loop_
_entity.id
_entity.type
_entity.pdbx_description
1 polymer ?
#
loop_
_entity_poly.entity_id
_entity_poly.type
_entity_poly.pdbx_seq_one_letter_code
_entity_poly.pdbx_strand_id
1 'polypeptide(L)'
;MVLRPCLGTRARMCTRLTEGVRCPDCARQYEAQRTRAKRAMRPYTHAEQQRRAAAVAAHRAQHGEWCPGWGPRRAHVVQLPNILTADHVVPVGAGGDEGGRLVVRCRVCNSAKAARTLG
;
A
#
# COMPACT_ATOMS: atom_id res chain seq x y z
N MET A 1 -26.54 -0.54 -24.00
CA MET A 1 -25.31 -1.10 -23.39
C MET A 1 -24.53 -1.83 -24.48
N VAL A 2 -23.24 -1.55 -24.63
CA VAL A 2 -22.39 -2.23 -25.62
C VAL A 2 -21.73 -3.43 -24.93
N LEU A 3 -22.15 -4.63 -25.30
CA LEU A 3 -21.52 -5.86 -24.88
C LEU A 3 -20.26 -6.11 -25.70
N ARG A 4 -19.18 -6.48 -25.03
CA ARG A 4 -17.89 -6.82 -25.66
C ARG A 4 -17.42 -8.22 -25.21
N PRO A 5 -16.67 -8.96 -26.05
CA PRO A 5 -16.07 -10.20 -25.63
C PRO A 5 -15.11 -9.98 -24.46
N CYS A 6 -15.19 -10.85 -23.45
CA CYS A 6 -14.23 -10.89 -22.36
C CYS A 6 -12.79 -11.07 -22.89
N LEU A 7 -11.79 -10.45 -22.27
CA LEU A 7 -10.38 -10.69 -22.63
C LEU A 7 -9.77 -11.95 -22.00
N GLY A 8 -10.57 -12.79 -21.34
CA GLY A 8 -10.07 -13.95 -20.58
C GLY A 8 -9.01 -13.61 -19.51
N THR A 9 -8.19 -14.60 -19.18
CA THR A 9 -7.00 -14.50 -18.33
C THR A 9 -5.78 -15.02 -19.08
N ARG A 10 -4.57 -14.88 -18.51
CA ARG A 10 -3.36 -15.48 -19.11
C ARG A 10 -3.44 -17.00 -19.27
N ALA A 11 -4.26 -17.67 -18.48
CA ALA A 11 -4.41 -19.13 -18.50
C ALA A 11 -5.56 -19.62 -19.39
N ARG A 12 -6.48 -18.72 -19.80
CA ARG A 12 -7.71 -19.10 -20.50
C ARG A 12 -8.27 -17.95 -21.32
N MET A 13 -8.50 -18.20 -22.61
CA MET A 13 -9.37 -17.35 -23.42
C MET A 13 -10.84 -17.54 -23.02
N CYS A 14 -11.57 -16.44 -22.88
CA CYS A 14 -12.99 -16.42 -22.53
C CYS A 14 -13.70 -15.55 -23.57
N THR A 15 -14.72 -16.05 -24.24
CA THR A 15 -15.46 -15.28 -25.27
C THR A 15 -16.81 -14.77 -24.79
N ARG A 16 -17.11 -14.92 -23.50
CA ARG A 16 -18.38 -14.47 -22.91
C ARG A 16 -18.54 -12.95 -23.11
N LEU A 17 -19.71 -12.55 -23.60
CA LEU A 17 -20.09 -11.15 -23.73
C LEU A 17 -20.32 -10.53 -22.34
N THR A 18 -19.77 -9.35 -22.12
CA THR A 18 -19.78 -8.63 -20.84
C THR A 18 -19.79 -7.13 -21.09
N GLU A 19 -20.25 -6.34 -20.11
CA GLU A 19 -20.23 -4.87 -20.19
C GLU A 19 -18.83 -4.29 -19.93
N GLY A 20 -18.04 -4.97 -19.08
CA GLY A 20 -16.66 -4.61 -18.75
C GLY A 20 -15.59 -5.25 -19.65
N VAL A 21 -14.31 -5.00 -19.32
CA VAL A 21 -13.15 -5.60 -20.02
C VAL A 21 -13.07 -7.12 -19.82
N ARG A 22 -13.57 -7.62 -18.68
CA ARG A 22 -13.63 -9.03 -18.33
C ARG A 22 -14.95 -9.37 -17.66
N CYS A 23 -15.40 -10.61 -17.80
CA CYS A 23 -16.51 -11.12 -16.99
C CYS A 23 -16.07 -11.23 -15.51
N PRO A 24 -17.01 -11.27 -14.55
CA PRO A 24 -16.69 -11.30 -13.11
C PRO A 24 -15.68 -12.38 -12.73
N ASP A 25 -15.77 -13.58 -13.30
CA ASP A 25 -14.89 -14.69 -12.98
C ASP A 25 -13.45 -14.44 -13.47
N CYS A 26 -13.30 -14.00 -14.72
CA CYS A 26 -12.00 -13.66 -15.29
C CYS A 26 -11.39 -12.43 -14.61
N ALA A 27 -12.20 -11.48 -14.16
CA ALA A 27 -11.76 -10.33 -13.38
C ALA A 27 -11.18 -10.77 -12.01
N ARG A 28 -11.88 -11.64 -11.27
CA ARG A 28 -11.38 -12.18 -9.99
C ARG A 28 -10.05 -12.93 -10.16
N GLN A 29 -9.95 -13.79 -11.18
CA GLN A 29 -8.72 -14.53 -11.46
C GLN A 29 -7.56 -13.60 -11.85
N TYR A 30 -7.81 -12.62 -12.70
CA TYR A 30 -6.81 -11.63 -13.09
C TYR A 30 -6.29 -10.83 -11.90
N GLU A 31 -7.19 -10.34 -11.03
CA GLU A 31 -6.79 -9.61 -9.82
C GLU A 31 -6.02 -10.47 -8.82
N ALA A 32 -6.40 -11.75 -8.66
CA ALA A 32 -5.65 -12.69 -7.83
C ALA A 32 -4.22 -12.91 -8.36
N GLN A 33 -4.07 -13.12 -9.67
CA GLN A 33 -2.76 -13.25 -10.33
C GLN A 33 -1.93 -11.98 -10.19
N ARG A 34 -2.52 -10.81 -10.45
CA ARG A 34 -1.86 -9.51 -10.32
C ARG A 34 -1.39 -9.27 -8.89
N THR A 35 -2.23 -9.57 -7.90
CA THR A 35 -1.89 -9.42 -6.48
C THR A 35 -0.77 -10.38 -6.07
N ARG A 36 -0.81 -11.64 -6.52
CA ARG A 36 0.25 -12.62 -6.26
C ARG A 36 1.58 -12.18 -6.87
N ALA A 37 1.59 -11.75 -8.14
CA ALA A 37 2.79 -11.25 -8.80
C ALA A 37 3.36 -10.01 -8.09
N LYS A 38 2.50 -9.08 -7.68
CA LYS A 38 2.90 -7.90 -6.90
C LYS A 38 3.54 -8.28 -5.56
N ARG A 39 3.01 -9.27 -4.85
CA ARG A 39 3.58 -9.78 -3.59
C ARG A 39 4.91 -10.51 -3.82
N ALA A 40 5.02 -11.29 -4.89
CA ALA A 40 6.24 -12.01 -5.23
C ALA A 40 7.41 -11.07 -5.58
N MET A 41 7.13 -9.97 -6.28
CA MET A 41 8.13 -8.95 -6.60
C MET A 41 8.60 -8.14 -5.38
N ARG A 42 7.82 -8.12 -4.29
CA ARG A 42 8.10 -7.31 -3.10
C ARG A 42 7.77 -8.12 -1.85
N PRO A 43 8.62 -9.11 -1.51
CA PRO A 43 8.42 -9.88 -0.29
C PRO A 43 8.49 -8.94 0.90
N TYR A 44 7.36 -8.78 1.60
CA TYR A 44 7.33 -8.12 2.89
C TYR A 44 7.99 -9.06 3.91
N THR A 45 9.31 -8.95 4.04
CA THR A 45 10.10 -9.87 4.84
C THR A 45 9.85 -9.66 6.32
N HIS A 46 10.10 -10.70 7.12
CA HIS A 46 10.04 -10.60 8.57
C HIS A 46 11.02 -9.52 9.10
N ALA A 47 12.18 -9.36 8.46
CA ALA A 47 13.13 -8.31 8.78
C ALA A 47 12.55 -6.90 8.57
N GLU A 48 11.84 -6.66 7.46
CA GLU A 48 11.18 -5.37 7.21
C GLU A 48 10.04 -5.12 8.20
N GLN A 49 9.28 -6.17 8.56
CA GLN A 49 8.24 -6.08 9.59
C GLN A 49 8.84 -5.65 10.94
N GLN A 50 9.94 -6.27 11.36
CA GLN A 50 10.65 -5.91 12.60
C GLN A 50 11.21 -4.49 12.54
N ARG A 51 11.81 -4.09 11.42
CA ARG A 51 12.35 -2.75 11.23
C ARG A 51 11.27 -1.68 11.36
N ARG A 52 10.09 -1.89 10.78
CA ARG A 52 8.92 -0.99 10.94
C ARG A 52 8.41 -0.95 12.37
N ALA A 53 8.32 -2.10 13.03
CA ALA A 53 7.90 -2.16 14.43
C ALA A 53 8.87 -1.40 15.34
N ALA A 54 10.18 -1.59 15.15
CA ALA A 54 11.23 -0.88 15.87
C ALA A 54 11.17 0.64 15.65
N ALA A 55 10.94 1.08 14.41
CA ALA A 55 10.78 2.51 14.11
C ALA A 55 9.57 3.14 14.82
N VAL A 56 8.43 2.43 14.87
CA VAL A 56 7.23 2.91 15.62
C VAL A 56 7.49 2.93 17.12
N ALA A 57 8.14 1.89 17.67
CA ALA A 57 8.48 1.83 19.09
C ALA A 57 9.43 2.97 19.50
N ALA A 58 10.48 3.21 18.71
CA ALA A 58 11.43 4.31 18.94
C ALA A 58 10.74 5.67 18.87
N HIS A 59 9.86 5.88 17.89
CA HIS A 59 9.08 7.11 17.77
C HIS A 59 8.18 7.33 18.99
N ARG A 60 7.50 6.28 19.47
CA ARG A 60 6.67 6.36 20.68
C ARG A 60 7.48 6.71 21.92
N ALA A 61 8.67 6.13 22.06
CA ALA A 61 9.54 6.44 23.19
C ALA A 61 9.98 7.91 23.21
N GLN A 62 10.18 8.52 22.04
CA GLN A 62 10.68 9.89 21.92
C GLN A 62 9.57 10.96 21.87
N HIS A 63 8.43 10.65 21.25
CA HIS A 63 7.39 11.62 20.90
C HIS A 63 6.00 11.22 21.40
N GLY A 64 5.86 10.07 22.06
CA GLY A 64 4.57 9.50 22.43
C GLY A 64 3.73 9.17 21.19
N GLU A 65 2.43 9.40 21.30
CA GLU A 65 1.45 9.15 20.22
C GLU A 65 1.35 10.32 19.22
N TRP A 66 2.42 11.10 19.06
CA TRP A 66 2.43 12.24 18.15
C TRP A 66 2.59 11.80 16.68
N CYS A 67 1.78 12.35 15.79
CA CYS A 67 1.86 12.18 14.35
C CYS A 67 2.36 13.49 13.70
N PRO A 68 3.38 13.46 12.83
CA PRO A 68 3.86 14.67 12.12
C PRO A 68 2.83 15.29 11.15
N GLY A 69 1.76 14.56 10.82
CA GLY A 69 0.80 14.97 9.82
C GLY A 69 1.22 14.65 8.38
N TRP A 70 0.36 15.03 7.44
CA TRP A 70 0.60 14.90 6.00
C TRP A 70 -0.34 15.81 5.19
N GLY A 71 0.22 16.53 4.20
CA GLY A 71 -0.52 17.45 3.35
C GLY A 71 -1.22 18.53 4.19
N PRO A 72 -2.56 18.73 4.06
CA PRO A 72 -3.28 19.73 4.83
C PRO A 72 -3.45 19.36 6.32
N ARG A 73 -3.20 18.10 6.71
CA ARG A 73 -3.28 17.69 8.11
C ARG A 73 -2.01 18.07 8.85
N ARG A 74 -2.14 19.03 9.77
CA ARG A 74 -1.09 19.44 10.72
C ARG A 74 -0.67 18.29 11.63
N ALA A 75 0.48 18.46 12.27
CA ALA A 75 0.94 17.57 13.33
C ALA A 75 -0.09 17.51 14.47
N HIS A 76 -0.32 16.31 15.01
CA HIS A 76 -1.37 16.06 16.00
C HIS A 76 -1.07 14.81 16.84
N VAL A 77 -1.61 14.76 18.05
CA VAL A 77 -1.61 13.53 18.86
C VAL A 77 -2.68 12.57 18.33
N VAL A 78 -2.33 11.30 18.15
CA VAL A 78 -3.32 10.27 17.82
C VAL A 78 -4.06 9.86 19.07
N GLN A 79 -5.39 9.86 19.00
CA GLN A 79 -6.25 9.53 20.14
C GLN A 79 -6.45 8.02 20.31
N LEU A 80 -6.23 7.26 19.24
CA LEU A 80 -6.35 5.81 19.26
C LEU A 80 -4.96 5.17 19.41
N PRO A 81 -4.78 4.22 20.33
CA PRO A 81 -3.54 3.47 20.42
C PRO A 81 -3.32 2.65 19.15
N ASN A 82 -2.07 2.34 18.83
CA ASN A 82 -1.72 1.43 17.72
C ASN A 82 -2.08 1.91 16.31
N ILE A 83 -2.37 3.20 16.11
CA ILE A 83 -2.61 3.73 14.75
C ILE A 83 -1.34 4.26 14.07
N LEU A 84 -0.25 4.44 14.81
CA LEU A 84 1.04 4.81 14.24
C LEU A 84 1.60 3.66 13.41
N THR A 85 2.09 4.02 12.22
CA THR A 85 2.66 3.12 11.23
C THR A 85 3.96 3.70 10.73
N ALA A 86 4.92 2.87 10.35
CA ALA A 86 6.14 3.31 9.67
C ALA A 86 6.00 3.12 8.15
N ASP A 87 6.43 4.11 7.39
CA ASP A 87 6.50 4.07 5.93
C ASP A 87 7.81 4.67 5.42
N HIS A 88 8.26 4.28 4.24
CA HIS A 88 9.49 4.84 3.64
C HIS A 88 9.31 6.32 3.34
N VAL A 89 10.31 7.15 3.62
CA VAL A 89 10.28 8.58 3.26
C VAL A 89 10.05 8.74 1.75
N VAL A 90 10.89 8.05 0.95
CA VAL A 90 10.69 7.87 -0.49
C VAL A 90 10.05 6.50 -0.71
N PRO A 91 8.82 6.41 -1.22
CA PRO A 91 8.17 5.13 -1.44
C PRO A 91 8.99 4.23 -2.38
N VAL A 92 9.16 2.97 -2.03
CA VAL A 92 9.79 1.96 -2.91
C VAL A 92 9.10 1.89 -4.28
N GLY A 93 7.78 2.09 -4.30
CA GLY A 93 6.99 2.17 -5.54
C GLY A 93 7.37 3.31 -6.49
N ALA A 94 8.02 4.36 -5.97
CA ALA A 94 8.50 5.51 -6.71
C ALA A 94 10.03 5.47 -6.94
N GLY A 95 10.67 4.30 -6.76
CA GLY A 95 12.12 4.13 -6.89
C GLY A 95 12.91 4.36 -5.60
N GLY A 96 12.24 4.48 -4.45
CA GLY A 96 12.91 4.54 -3.15
C GLY A 96 13.62 3.24 -2.77
N ASP A 97 14.68 3.36 -1.98
CA ASP A 97 15.42 2.23 -1.45
C ASP A 97 14.57 1.41 -0.46
N GLU A 98 14.56 0.08 -0.61
CA GLU A 98 13.92 -0.84 0.34
C GLU A 98 14.60 -0.76 1.72
N GLY A 99 15.91 -0.51 1.74
CA GLY A 99 16.74 -0.20 2.91
C GLY A 99 16.51 1.20 3.49
N GLY A 100 15.74 2.04 2.80
CA GLY A 100 15.68 3.48 3.04
C GLY A 100 15.06 3.90 4.37
N ARG A 101 15.24 5.18 4.68
CA ARG A 101 14.74 5.79 5.91
C ARG A 101 13.23 5.63 6.05
N LEU A 102 12.81 5.22 7.25
CA LEU A 102 11.40 5.17 7.63
C LEU A 102 10.98 6.47 8.32
N VAL A 103 9.72 6.83 8.15
CA VAL A 103 9.03 7.91 8.85
C VAL A 103 7.74 7.37 9.44
N VAL A 104 7.46 7.76 10.68
CA VAL A 104 6.26 7.33 11.40
C VAL A 104 5.11 8.31 11.16
N ARG A 105 3.94 7.79 10.80
CA ARG A 105 2.69 8.54 10.63
C ARG A 105 1.51 7.69 11.08
N CYS A 106 0.43 8.34 11.50
CA CYS A 106 -0.84 7.66 11.73
C CYS A 106 -1.39 7.02 10.44
N ARG A 107 -2.16 5.94 10.56
CA ARG A 107 -2.73 5.20 9.42
C ARG A 107 -3.48 6.10 8.43
N VAL A 108 -4.17 7.13 8.91
CA VAL A 108 -4.91 8.10 8.08
C VAL A 108 -3.95 8.96 7.26
N CYS A 109 -2.94 9.55 7.90
CA CYS A 109 -1.92 10.35 7.20
C CYS A 109 -1.08 9.50 6.25
N ASN A 110 -0.75 8.26 6.64
CA ASN A 110 0.00 7.35 5.79
C ASN A 110 -0.81 6.93 4.55
N SER A 111 -2.11 6.63 4.73
CA SER A 111 -3.03 6.36 3.61
C SER A 111 -3.17 7.58 2.68
N ALA A 112 -3.26 8.78 3.26
CA ALA A 112 -3.31 10.03 2.50
C ALA A 112 -2.01 10.29 1.74
N LYS A 113 -0.84 9.89 2.26
CA LYS A 113 0.43 9.97 1.51
C LYS A 113 0.42 9.09 0.27
N ALA A 114 0.06 7.82 0.42
CA ALA A 114 0.18 6.82 -0.63
C ALA A 114 1.62 6.80 -1.23
N ALA A 115 1.77 7.00 -2.54
CA ALA A 115 3.08 7.05 -3.20
C ALA A 115 3.64 8.49 -3.37
N ARG A 116 3.00 9.50 -2.76
CA ARG A 116 3.43 10.88 -2.90
C ARG A 116 4.62 11.17 -1.99
N THR A 117 5.63 11.83 -2.53
CA THR A 117 6.68 12.51 -1.77
C THR A 117 6.31 14.00 -1.68
N LEU A 118 6.61 14.65 -0.56
CA LEU A 118 6.62 16.12 -0.59
C LEU A 118 7.80 16.49 -1.50
N GLY A 119 7.51 17.26 -2.55
CA GLY A 119 8.54 17.91 -3.36
C GLY A 119 9.27 18.96 -2.55
#